data_AF-A0A812RIS3-F1
#
_entry.id   AF-A0A812RIS3-F1
#
_cell.length_a   1.000
_cell.length_b   1.000
_cell.length_c   1.000
_cell.angle_alpha   90.00
_cell.angle_beta   90.00
_cell.angle_gamma   90.00
#
_symmetry.space_group_name_H-M   'P 1'
#
loop_
_entity.id
_entity.type
_entity.pdbx_description
1 polymer ?
#
loop_
_entity_poly.entity_id
_entity_poly.type
_entity_poly.pdbx_seq_one_letter_code
_entity_poly.pdbx_strand_id
1 'polypeptide(L)'
;MAVQCKVQGVSIRGDTADDLQLAAYGLHQCSSGLRAMSSRLLVSAVLACAAFTATRFVAFVTAPATPSPPLRRHSAVALAARGGGEFDISDADIQTFYQSLLTGNGGDPPKGTVLSELVVKFFHGEFTPQGFKRYSGLWKGPPPGNIGKKDIAVGVQGLIAQMKNPMFVTKGGVGYGVDETQKVEDDGKGWVWLAAEMSPGGLALELFKSVPYGKRALLVAQQSNVDELFSKVNWDVALGNIEKTFGGPQIKQR
;
A
#
# COMPACT_ATOMS: atom_id res chain seq x y z
N MET A 1 -17.54 -44.17 24.32
CA MET A 1 -18.81 -43.69 23.73
C MET A 1 -18.84 -42.18 23.87
N ALA A 2 -18.89 -41.46 22.76
CA ALA A 2 -18.93 -40.01 22.70
C ALA A 2 -20.37 -39.50 22.78
N VAL A 3 -20.63 -38.45 23.57
CA VAL A 3 -21.80 -37.55 23.55
C VAL A 3 -21.41 -36.34 24.44
N GLN A 4 -21.64 -35.05 24.19
CA GLN A 4 -22.05 -34.21 23.07
C GLN A 4 -22.00 -32.78 23.65
N CYS A 5 -21.18 -31.87 23.10
CA CYS A 5 -21.15 -30.49 23.59
C CYS A 5 -22.33 -29.73 22.98
N LYS A 6 -23.31 -29.38 23.83
CA LYS A 6 -24.53 -28.66 23.46
C LYS A 6 -24.30 -27.17 23.71
N VAL A 7 -24.10 -26.39 22.66
CA VAL A 7 -24.18 -24.92 22.74
C VAL A 7 -25.60 -24.53 22.36
N GLN A 8 -26.43 -24.26 23.38
CA GLN A 8 -27.74 -23.64 23.19
C GLN A 8 -27.56 -22.13 23.05
N GLY A 9 -28.17 -21.59 22.01
CA GLY A 9 -28.12 -20.19 21.65
C GLY A 9 -28.74 -19.28 22.71
N VAL A 10 -28.19 -18.07 22.79
CA VAL A 10 -28.86 -16.92 23.40
C VAL A 10 -29.17 -15.96 22.25
N SER A 11 -30.46 -15.91 21.91
CA SER A 11 -31.09 -14.88 21.08
C SER A 11 -31.33 -13.67 21.98
N ILE A 12 -30.76 -12.51 21.64
CA ILE A 12 -31.12 -11.25 22.29
C ILE A 12 -32.00 -10.45 21.33
N ARG A 13 -33.28 -10.33 21.70
CA ARG A 13 -34.27 -9.36 21.17
C ARG A 13 -34.63 -8.42 22.32
N GLY A 14 -34.82 -7.14 22.00
CA GLY A 14 -35.27 -6.06 22.90
C GLY A 14 -34.14 -5.06 23.12
N ASP A 15 -34.15 -3.87 22.51
CA ASP A 15 -35.02 -2.71 22.78
C ASP A 15 -35.07 -2.35 24.27
N THR A 16 -34.08 -1.60 24.75
CA THR A 16 -34.23 -0.26 25.39
C THR A 16 -32.86 0.22 25.90
N ALA A 17 -32.70 1.54 25.95
CA ALA A 17 -31.56 2.22 26.56
C ALA A 17 -31.49 1.97 28.08
N ASP A 18 -30.30 2.17 28.64
CA ASP A 18 -29.91 2.03 30.06
C ASP A 18 -29.44 0.63 30.49
N ASP A 19 -28.15 0.34 30.28
CA ASP A 19 -27.36 -0.56 31.13
C ASP A 19 -25.84 -0.38 30.86
N LEU A 20 -25.34 0.81 31.22
CA LEU A 20 -23.92 1.08 31.41
C LEU A 20 -23.68 1.18 32.93
N GLN A 21 -22.72 0.40 33.42
CA GLN A 21 -22.16 0.32 34.78
C GLN A 21 -22.61 -0.91 35.58
N LEU A 22 -21.84 -2.00 35.52
CA LEU A 22 -21.48 -2.82 36.69
C LEU A 22 -20.45 -3.90 36.30
N ALA A 23 -19.15 -3.58 36.36
CA ALA A 23 -18.07 -4.58 36.42
C ALA A 23 -16.77 -3.93 36.93
N ALA A 24 -16.84 -3.35 38.12
CA ALA A 24 -15.68 -3.06 38.94
C ALA A 24 -16.02 -3.50 40.37
N TYR A 25 -15.01 -4.02 41.07
CA TYR A 25 -15.02 -4.53 42.45
C TYR A 25 -15.29 -6.03 42.63
N GLY A 26 -14.26 -6.70 43.13
CA GLY A 26 -14.40 -7.84 44.03
C GLY A 26 -13.60 -9.05 43.60
N LEU A 27 -12.37 -9.19 44.11
CA LEU A 27 -11.88 -10.42 44.74
C LEU A 27 -10.46 -10.19 45.30
N HIS A 28 -10.44 -9.72 46.55
CA HIS A 28 -9.30 -9.79 47.44
C HIS A 28 -9.50 -11.01 48.36
N GLN A 29 -8.39 -11.69 48.67
CA GLN A 29 -8.19 -12.69 49.73
C GLN A 29 -8.75 -14.11 49.53
N CYS A 30 -7.84 -15.08 49.33
CA CYS A 30 -7.52 -16.08 50.36
C CYS A 30 -6.32 -16.95 49.91
N SER A 31 -5.19 -16.92 50.64
CA SER A 31 -4.42 -18.12 51.05
C SER A 31 -3.05 -17.73 51.61
N SER A 32 -2.95 -17.70 52.94
CA SER A 32 -1.68 -17.87 53.65
C SER A 32 -1.46 -19.37 53.85
N GLY A 33 -0.28 -19.88 53.49
CA GLY A 33 0.08 -21.28 53.69
C GLY A 33 1.54 -21.55 53.36
N LEU A 34 2.47 -21.10 54.22
CA LEU A 34 3.86 -21.55 54.22
C LEU A 34 3.93 -23.07 54.43
N ARG A 35 4.75 -23.77 53.63
CA ARG A 35 5.66 -24.79 54.16
C ARG A 35 6.87 -24.98 53.24
N ALA A 36 8.02 -24.92 53.89
CA ALA A 36 9.35 -25.09 53.35
C ALA A 36 9.55 -26.45 52.67
N MET A 37 10.22 -26.43 51.51
CA MET A 37 10.99 -27.58 51.01
C MET A 37 12.30 -27.12 50.36
N SER A 38 13.37 -27.28 51.12
CA SER A 38 14.73 -27.69 50.73
C SER A 38 15.38 -27.03 49.50
N SER A 39 16.22 -26.02 49.76
CA SER A 39 17.07 -25.32 48.79
C SER A 39 18.21 -26.16 48.19
N ARG A 40 18.30 -27.46 48.50
CA ARG A 40 19.40 -28.32 48.03
C ARG A 40 19.22 -28.82 46.59
N LEU A 41 18.03 -28.65 45.99
CA LEU A 41 17.75 -29.03 44.61
C LEU A 41 17.98 -27.89 43.59
N LEU A 42 18.15 -26.65 44.05
CA LEU A 42 18.45 -25.51 43.18
C LEU A 42 19.96 -25.34 42.92
N VAL A 43 20.81 -25.84 43.81
CA VAL A 43 22.28 -25.71 43.65
C VAL A 43 22.83 -26.69 42.60
N SER A 44 22.20 -27.86 42.44
CA SER A 44 22.62 -28.86 41.44
C SER A 44 22.27 -28.47 39.99
N ALA A 45 21.23 -27.66 39.76
CA ALA A 45 20.85 -27.21 38.42
C ALA A 45 21.77 -26.09 37.87
N VAL A 46 22.37 -25.28 38.75
CA VAL A 46 23.23 -24.15 38.34
C VAL A 46 24.65 -24.62 37.96
N LEU A 47 25.16 -25.70 38.57
CA LEU A 47 26.49 -26.24 38.27
C LEU A 47 26.58 -27.01 36.93
N ALA A 48 25.46 -27.47 36.37
CA ALA A 48 25.46 -28.17 35.08
C ALA A 48 25.50 -27.22 33.86
N CYS A 49 25.11 -25.96 34.01
CA CYS A 49 25.13 -24.98 32.91
C CYS A 49 26.49 -24.30 32.70
N ALA A 50 27.40 -24.34 33.68
CA ALA A 50 28.72 -23.70 33.58
C ALA A 50 29.77 -24.55 32.82
N ALA A 51 29.53 -25.84 32.60
CA ALA A 51 30.46 -26.71 31.89
C ALA A 51 30.26 -26.73 30.36
N PHE A 52 29.16 -26.18 29.85
CA PHE A 52 28.84 -26.18 28.41
C PHE A 52 29.22 -24.88 27.67
N THR A 53 29.63 -23.84 28.40
CA THR A 53 29.99 -22.52 27.82
C THR A 53 31.49 -22.31 27.64
N ALA A 54 32.35 -23.17 28.20
CA ALA A 54 33.81 -23.02 28.13
C ALA A 54 34.46 -23.66 26.88
N THR A 55 33.72 -24.43 26.07
CA THR A 55 34.29 -25.16 24.91
C THR A 55 34.11 -24.47 23.55
N ARG A 56 33.57 -23.24 23.51
CA ARG A 56 33.35 -22.49 22.25
C ARG A 56 34.09 -21.16 22.14
N PHE A 57 34.98 -20.84 23.09
CA PHE A 57 35.77 -19.60 23.10
C PHE A 57 37.29 -19.79 22.97
N VAL A 58 37.75 -20.92 22.44
CA VAL A 58 39.16 -21.11 22.08
C VAL A 58 39.28 -21.52 20.61
N ALA A 59 38.96 -20.57 19.73
CA ALA A 59 39.29 -20.65 18.31
C ALA A 59 39.50 -19.23 17.76
N PHE A 60 40.41 -18.48 18.39
CA PHE A 60 40.81 -17.17 17.89
C PHE A 60 42.28 -16.87 18.17
N VAL A 61 43.18 -17.74 17.70
CA VAL A 61 44.60 -17.39 17.52
C VAL A 61 45.15 -18.13 16.30
N THR A 62 45.74 -17.37 15.37
CA THR A 62 46.59 -17.74 14.22
C THR A 62 45.93 -18.33 12.96
N ALA A 63 45.63 -17.46 11.99
CA ALA A 63 45.75 -17.79 10.57
C ALA A 63 46.47 -16.63 9.85
N PRO A 64 47.47 -16.89 8.99
CA PRO A 64 48.23 -15.87 8.30
C PRO A 64 47.40 -15.16 7.22
N ALA A 65 47.62 -13.86 7.07
CA ALA A 65 46.93 -13.00 6.10
C ALA A 65 47.33 -13.34 4.66
N THR A 66 46.39 -13.87 3.89
CA THR A 66 46.45 -13.88 2.41
C THR A 66 46.01 -12.52 1.85
N PRO A 67 46.71 -11.95 0.86
CA PRO A 67 46.34 -10.67 0.26
C PRO A 67 45.00 -10.78 -0.48
N SER A 68 44.09 -9.86 -0.16
CA SER A 68 42.78 -9.71 -0.78
C SER A 68 42.91 -9.48 -2.30
N PRO A 69 42.15 -10.19 -3.15
CA PRO A 69 42.05 -9.83 -4.56
C PRO A 69 41.40 -8.44 -4.69
N PRO A 70 41.76 -7.64 -5.71
CA PRO A 70 41.24 -6.28 -5.86
C PRO A 70 39.72 -6.29 -5.96
N LEU A 71 39.09 -5.31 -5.30
CA LEU A 71 37.66 -5.03 -5.35
C LEU A 71 37.16 -5.20 -6.79
N ARG A 72 36.50 -6.34 -7.05
CA ARG A 72 35.74 -6.53 -8.28
C ARG A 72 34.60 -5.53 -8.22
N ARG A 73 34.66 -4.59 -9.18
CA ARG A 73 33.57 -3.75 -9.69
C ARG A 73 32.21 -4.26 -9.24
N HIS A 74 31.48 -3.41 -8.55
CA HIS A 74 30.08 -3.60 -8.22
C HIS A 74 29.31 -4.21 -9.39
N SER A 75 29.03 -5.51 -9.25
CA SER A 75 27.84 -6.23 -9.67
C SER A 75 27.13 -5.74 -10.94
N ALA A 76 27.38 -6.42 -12.06
CA ALA A 76 26.38 -6.56 -13.12
C ALA A 76 25.02 -7.09 -12.60
N VAL A 77 25.03 -7.78 -11.45
CA VAL A 77 23.83 -8.30 -10.76
C VAL A 77 22.97 -7.20 -10.12
N ALA A 78 23.54 -6.08 -9.67
CA ALA A 78 22.73 -4.95 -9.18
C ALA A 78 22.09 -4.15 -10.33
N LEU A 79 22.62 -4.30 -11.55
CA LEU A 79 22.06 -3.68 -12.75
C LEU A 79 20.97 -4.56 -13.39
N ALA A 80 21.03 -5.88 -13.21
CA ALA A 80 19.96 -6.80 -13.62
C ALA A 80 18.68 -6.69 -12.76
N ALA A 81 18.79 -6.14 -11.54
CA ALA A 81 17.63 -5.83 -10.69
C ALA A 81 16.87 -4.54 -11.12
N ARG A 82 17.30 -3.90 -12.22
CA ARG A 82 16.70 -2.68 -12.77
C ARG A 82 15.80 -2.89 -13.99
N GLY A 83 15.47 -4.14 -14.30
CA GLY A 83 14.56 -4.46 -15.40
C GLY A 83 15.28 -4.50 -16.75
N GLY A 84 15.23 -5.67 -17.40
CA GLY A 84 15.64 -5.91 -18.79
C GLY A 84 14.77 -6.97 -19.48
N GLY A 85 13.50 -7.09 -19.10
CA GLY A 85 12.47 -7.90 -19.72
C GLY A 85 11.66 -7.12 -20.75
N GLU A 86 10.87 -7.85 -21.56
CA GLU A 86 10.06 -7.33 -22.67
C GLU A 86 9.14 -6.15 -22.30
N PHE A 87 8.76 -6.05 -21.03
CA PHE A 87 7.80 -5.07 -20.53
C PHE A 87 8.40 -3.98 -19.65
N ASP A 88 9.72 -3.91 -19.53
CA ASP A 88 10.35 -2.91 -18.68
C ASP A 88 10.23 -1.51 -19.27
N ILE A 89 9.88 -0.57 -18.39
CA ILE A 89 9.63 0.83 -18.73
C ILE A 89 10.87 1.63 -18.39
N SER A 90 11.50 2.20 -19.42
CA SER A 90 12.66 3.07 -19.26
C SER A 90 12.25 4.48 -18.81
N ASP A 91 13.20 5.26 -18.28
CA ASP A 91 12.94 6.66 -17.94
C ASP A 91 12.54 7.51 -19.15
N ALA A 92 13.01 7.14 -20.35
CA ALA A 92 12.60 7.78 -21.59
C ALA A 92 11.13 7.49 -21.94
N ASP A 93 10.63 6.30 -21.63
CA ASP A 93 9.22 5.94 -21.83
C ASP A 93 8.32 6.68 -20.85
N ILE A 94 8.75 6.80 -19.58
CA ILE A 94 8.06 7.62 -18.56
C ILE A 94 7.96 9.07 -19.04
N GLN A 95 9.08 9.63 -19.51
CA GLN A 95 9.13 10.99 -20.01
C GLN A 95 8.24 11.16 -21.25
N THR A 96 8.26 10.20 -22.18
CA THR A 96 7.41 10.22 -23.38
C THR A 96 5.93 10.20 -23.00
N PHE A 97 5.56 9.36 -22.03
CA PHE A 97 4.21 9.33 -21.52
C PHE A 97 3.81 10.66 -20.86
N TYR A 98 4.68 11.23 -20.01
CA TYR A 98 4.47 12.56 -19.44
C TYR A 98 4.24 13.63 -20.52
N GLN A 99 5.09 13.69 -21.54
CA GLN A 99 4.96 14.66 -22.62
C GLN A 99 3.66 14.47 -23.42
N SER A 100 3.21 13.22 -23.62
CA SER A 100 1.94 12.95 -24.29
C SER A 100 0.74 13.56 -23.55
N LEU A 101 0.82 13.63 -22.21
CA LEU A 101 -0.20 14.25 -21.38
C LEU A 101 -0.18 15.78 -21.45
N LEU A 102 0.92 16.44 -21.83
CA LEU A 102 1.03 17.90 -21.86
C LEU A 102 0.50 18.55 -23.15
N THR A 103 -0.23 17.80 -23.96
CA THR A 103 -0.74 18.24 -25.28
C THR A 103 -2.15 18.83 -25.23
N GLY A 104 -2.75 18.95 -24.04
CA GLY A 104 -4.13 19.36 -23.84
C GLY A 104 -4.29 20.80 -23.38
N ASN A 105 -5.53 21.14 -23.03
CA ASN A 105 -5.91 22.47 -22.54
C ASN A 105 -5.89 22.58 -21.00
N GLY A 106 -5.54 21.50 -20.30
CA GLY A 106 -5.57 21.45 -18.84
C GLY A 106 -6.98 21.47 -18.25
N GLY A 107 -7.04 21.78 -16.96
CA GLY A 107 -8.29 21.92 -16.21
C GLY A 107 -8.93 20.58 -15.87
N ASP A 108 -10.26 20.58 -15.78
CA ASP A 108 -11.04 19.42 -15.33
C ASP A 108 -11.31 18.41 -16.45
N PRO A 109 -11.40 17.09 -16.14
CA PRO A 109 -11.77 16.09 -17.13
C PRO A 109 -13.20 16.32 -17.65
N PRO A 110 -13.50 15.97 -18.92
CA PRO A 110 -14.81 16.17 -19.49
C PRO A 110 -15.90 15.45 -18.69
N LYS A 111 -17.00 16.15 -18.40
CA LYS A 111 -18.15 15.59 -17.67
C LYS A 111 -18.75 14.41 -18.45
N GLY A 112 -19.17 13.38 -17.72
CA GLY A 112 -19.83 12.19 -18.29
C GLY A 112 -18.84 11.16 -18.82
N THR A 113 -17.54 11.39 -18.63
CA THR A 113 -16.52 10.37 -18.84
C THR A 113 -16.32 9.54 -17.58
N VAL A 114 -15.99 8.26 -17.75
CA VAL A 114 -15.63 7.36 -16.64
C VAL A 114 -14.54 8.00 -15.76
N LEU A 115 -13.56 8.68 -16.37
CA LEU A 115 -12.50 9.36 -15.63
C LEU A 115 -13.04 10.45 -14.69
N SER A 116 -13.95 11.31 -15.15
CA SER A 116 -14.58 12.32 -14.30
C SER A 116 -15.35 11.70 -13.13
N GLU A 117 -16.02 10.58 -13.36
CA GLU A 117 -16.77 9.88 -12.30
C GLU A 117 -15.85 9.23 -11.27
N LEU A 118 -14.76 8.61 -11.72
CA LEU A 118 -13.76 8.02 -10.83
C LEU A 118 -13.06 9.10 -10.00
N VAL A 119 -12.63 10.21 -10.63
CA VAL A 119 -11.96 11.30 -9.89
C VAL A 119 -12.84 11.81 -8.76
N VAL A 120 -14.13 12.05 -9.03
CA VAL A 120 -15.06 12.48 -7.97
C VAL A 120 -15.25 11.37 -6.94
N LYS A 121 -15.49 10.12 -7.35
CA LYS A 121 -15.70 8.98 -6.44
C LYS A 121 -14.54 8.75 -5.46
N PHE A 122 -13.31 8.98 -5.90
CA PHE A 122 -12.09 8.69 -5.13
C PHE A 122 -11.48 9.90 -4.42
N PHE A 123 -11.68 11.12 -4.93
CA PHE A 123 -11.03 12.31 -4.40
C PHE A 123 -12.00 13.39 -3.88
N HIS A 124 -13.31 13.23 -4.06
CA HIS A 124 -14.30 14.13 -3.48
C HIS A 124 -14.60 13.75 -2.01
N GLY A 125 -13.73 14.20 -1.12
CA GLY A 125 -13.80 13.90 0.31
C GLY A 125 -12.56 14.44 1.02
N GLU A 126 -12.34 13.93 2.22
CA GLU A 126 -11.17 14.27 3.02
C GLU A 126 -10.36 13.00 3.28
N PHE A 127 -9.06 13.06 2.97
CA PHE A 127 -8.12 12.02 3.34
C PHE A 127 -7.66 12.28 4.78
N THR A 128 -7.95 11.36 5.69
CA THR A 128 -7.48 11.42 7.08
C THR A 128 -6.55 10.23 7.36
N PRO A 129 -5.71 10.28 8.40
CA PRO A 129 -4.84 9.16 8.75
C PRO A 129 -5.59 7.85 9.04
N GLN A 130 -6.88 7.93 9.40
CA GLN A 130 -7.76 6.78 9.64
C GLN A 130 -8.41 6.24 8.36
N GLY A 131 -8.28 6.94 7.23
CA GLY A 131 -8.86 6.57 5.95
C GLY A 131 -9.51 7.73 5.21
N PHE A 132 -10.11 7.41 4.07
CA PHE A 132 -10.85 8.39 3.28
C PHE A 132 -12.27 8.58 3.83
N LYS A 133 -12.59 9.81 4.25
CA LYS A 133 -13.93 10.21 4.65
C LYS A 133 -14.63 10.84 3.46
N ARG A 134 -15.62 10.13 2.91
CA ARG A 134 -16.50 10.68 1.88
C ARG A 134 -17.41 11.73 2.51
N TYR A 135 -17.60 12.86 1.83
CA TYR A 135 -18.64 13.81 2.22
C TYR A 135 -20.01 13.16 1.99
N SER A 136 -20.55 12.53 3.03
CA SER A 136 -21.87 11.92 3.05
C SER A 136 -22.93 13.03 3.07
N GLY A 137 -23.42 13.41 1.88
CA GLY A 137 -24.48 14.40 1.76
C GLY A 137 -24.75 14.85 0.32
N LEU A 138 -23.71 14.99 -0.51
CA LEU A 138 -23.85 15.37 -1.92
C LEU A 138 -23.72 14.20 -2.90
N TRP A 139 -23.05 13.11 -2.53
CA TRP A 139 -22.90 11.93 -3.38
C TRP A 139 -24.03 10.91 -3.15
N LYS A 140 -25.11 11.03 -3.94
CA LYS A 140 -26.10 9.96 -4.12
C LYS A 140 -25.63 9.14 -5.30
N GLY A 141 -25.02 7.97 -5.05
CA GLY A 141 -24.49 7.09 -6.11
C GLY A 141 -25.53 6.79 -7.21
N PRO A 142 -25.11 6.21 -8.36
CA PRO A 142 -26.02 6.06 -9.48
C PRO A 142 -27.20 5.13 -9.14
N PRO A 143 -28.49 5.52 -9.36
CA PRO A 143 -29.05 6.86 -9.66
C PRO A 143 -29.81 7.45 -8.44
N PRO A 144 -30.05 8.79 -8.26
CA PRO A 144 -30.06 9.89 -9.25
C PRO A 144 -29.27 11.18 -8.85
N GLY A 145 -28.50 11.68 -9.82
CA GLY A 145 -27.83 12.98 -9.83
C GLY A 145 -26.60 12.91 -10.75
N ASN A 146 -26.63 13.54 -11.94
CA ASN A 146 -25.44 13.63 -12.78
C ASN A 146 -24.40 14.50 -12.07
N ILE A 147 -23.16 14.01 -11.97
CA ILE A 147 -22.04 14.75 -11.35
C ILE A 147 -21.98 16.17 -11.90
N GLY A 148 -21.99 17.16 -11.01
CA GLY A 148 -21.89 18.56 -11.36
C GLY A 148 -20.46 18.93 -11.76
N LYS A 149 -20.31 19.97 -12.56
CA LYS A 149 -18.97 20.55 -12.83
C LYS A 149 -18.26 20.98 -11.54
N LYS A 150 -19.02 21.41 -10.52
CA LYS A 150 -18.50 21.77 -9.20
C LYS A 150 -17.89 20.56 -8.48
N ASP A 151 -18.56 19.42 -8.52
CA ASP A 151 -18.06 18.20 -7.87
C ASP A 151 -16.78 17.71 -8.56
N ILE A 152 -16.72 17.81 -9.90
CA ILE A 152 -15.51 17.49 -10.67
C ILE A 152 -14.36 18.39 -10.24
N ALA A 153 -14.56 19.71 -10.19
CA ALA A 153 -13.52 20.65 -9.77
C ALA A 153 -12.99 20.34 -8.37
N VAL A 154 -13.87 20.02 -7.41
CA VAL A 154 -13.48 19.62 -6.05
C VAL A 154 -12.71 18.29 -6.05
N GLY A 155 -13.16 17.31 -6.84
CA GLY A 155 -12.46 16.03 -7.00
C GLY A 155 -11.07 16.21 -7.61
N VAL A 156 -10.93 17.06 -8.64
CA VAL A 156 -9.63 17.38 -9.26
C VAL A 156 -8.70 18.09 -8.28
N GLN A 157 -9.21 19.02 -7.46
CA GLN A 157 -8.41 19.64 -6.41
C GLN A 157 -7.92 18.61 -5.38
N GLY A 158 -8.77 17.67 -4.97
CA GLY A 158 -8.39 16.55 -4.11
C GLY A 158 -7.33 15.66 -4.76
N LEU A 159 -7.47 15.37 -6.05
CA LEU A 159 -6.49 14.61 -6.82
C LEU A 159 -5.14 15.34 -6.89
N ILE A 160 -5.12 16.64 -7.21
CA ILE A 160 -3.89 17.44 -7.26
C ILE A 160 -3.19 17.42 -5.89
N ALA A 161 -3.94 17.63 -4.81
CA ALA A 161 -3.41 17.61 -3.45
C ALA A 161 -2.76 16.26 -3.12
N GLN A 162 -3.45 15.16 -3.47
CA GLN A 162 -2.91 13.82 -3.27
C GLN A 162 -1.76 13.47 -4.21
N MET A 163 -1.70 14.00 -5.44
CA MET A 163 -0.53 13.79 -6.30
C MET A 163 0.70 14.55 -5.77
N LYS A 164 0.53 15.74 -5.20
CA LYS A 164 1.64 16.47 -4.55
C LYS A 164 2.12 15.74 -3.30
N ASN A 165 1.19 15.34 -2.44
CA ASN A 165 1.50 14.69 -1.18
C ASN A 165 0.56 13.50 -0.93
N PRO A 166 0.86 12.32 -1.51
CA PRO A 166 -0.04 11.18 -1.44
C PRO A 166 -0.07 10.61 -0.04
N MET A 167 -1.26 10.51 0.54
CA MET A 167 -1.45 9.90 1.85
C MET A 167 -1.47 8.37 1.80
N PHE A 168 -1.98 7.83 0.69
CA PHE A 168 -2.04 6.40 0.43
C PHE A 168 -1.34 6.11 -0.90
N VAL A 169 -0.23 5.38 -0.83
CA VAL A 169 0.59 5.00 -1.99
C VAL A 169 0.56 3.47 -2.11
N THR A 170 0.21 2.98 -3.29
CA THR A 170 0.27 1.55 -3.61
C THR A 170 1.69 1.19 -4.08
N LYS A 171 2.16 -0.01 -3.69
CA LYS A 171 3.48 -0.52 -4.08
C LYS A 171 3.51 -0.92 -5.57
N GLY A 172 4.62 -0.67 -6.25
CA GLY A 172 4.84 -0.95 -7.68
C GLY A 172 6.32 -1.18 -8.03
N GLY A 173 6.71 -0.95 -9.28
CA GLY A 173 8.11 -0.75 -9.67
C GLY A 173 8.94 -1.98 -10.12
N VAL A 174 8.46 -3.22 -10.00
CA VAL A 174 9.28 -4.43 -10.27
C VAL A 174 8.94 -5.21 -11.54
N GLY A 175 8.45 -4.56 -12.58
CA GLY A 175 8.15 -5.24 -13.84
C GLY A 175 6.89 -6.11 -13.79
N TYR A 176 6.45 -6.61 -14.94
CA TYR A 176 5.24 -7.41 -15.04
C TYR A 176 5.41 -8.82 -14.46
N GLY A 177 4.43 -9.29 -13.69
CA GLY A 177 4.37 -10.68 -13.21
C GLY A 177 5.38 -11.03 -12.11
N VAL A 178 6.06 -10.03 -11.54
CA VAL A 178 7.02 -10.21 -10.44
C VAL A 178 6.30 -10.22 -9.09
N ASP A 179 6.87 -10.96 -8.14
CA ASP A 179 6.32 -11.15 -6.80
C ASP A 179 6.08 -9.82 -6.06
N GLU A 180 4.96 -9.74 -5.34
CA GLU A 180 4.51 -8.56 -4.58
C GLU A 180 5.54 -8.12 -3.54
N THR A 181 6.34 -9.06 -3.01
CA THR A 181 7.39 -8.79 -2.01
C THR A 181 8.51 -7.89 -2.53
N GLN A 182 8.69 -7.82 -3.84
CA GLN A 182 9.73 -7.01 -4.47
C GLN A 182 9.24 -5.60 -4.80
N LYS A 183 7.92 -5.36 -4.80
CA LYS A 183 7.36 -4.04 -5.08
C LYS A 183 7.75 -3.01 -4.03
N VAL A 184 8.04 -1.80 -4.51
CA VAL A 184 8.46 -0.66 -3.70
C VAL A 184 7.39 0.43 -3.68
N GLU A 185 7.28 1.13 -2.55
CA GLU A 185 6.36 2.27 -2.41
C GLU A 185 6.84 3.46 -3.25
N ASP A 186 8.16 3.66 -3.30
CA ASP A 186 8.82 4.77 -3.99
C ASP A 186 10.08 4.24 -4.70
N ASP A 187 10.21 4.51 -5.99
CA ASP A 187 11.38 4.13 -6.78
C ASP A 187 12.51 5.19 -6.74
N GLY A 188 12.29 6.30 -6.04
CA GLY A 188 13.23 7.39 -5.87
C GLY A 188 13.40 8.27 -7.10
N LYS A 189 12.59 8.07 -8.16
CA LYS A 189 12.68 8.86 -9.40
C LYS A 189 11.90 10.17 -9.34
N GLY A 190 11.08 10.37 -8.30
CA GLY A 190 10.31 11.61 -8.10
C GLY A 190 9.06 11.75 -8.98
N TRP A 191 8.63 10.65 -9.61
CA TRP A 191 7.38 10.58 -10.36
C TRP A 191 6.23 10.17 -9.45
N VAL A 192 5.07 10.79 -9.64
CA VAL A 192 3.81 10.36 -9.06
C VAL A 192 2.85 9.96 -10.17
N TRP A 193 2.16 8.85 -9.96
CA TRP A 193 1.29 8.23 -10.93
C TRP A 193 -0.13 8.14 -10.40
N LEU A 194 -1.10 8.34 -11.29
CA LEU A 194 -2.47 7.91 -11.09
C LEU A 194 -2.72 6.72 -12.02
N ALA A 195 -3.10 5.58 -11.48
CA ALA A 195 -3.45 4.42 -12.27
C ALA A 195 -4.81 3.85 -11.88
N ALA A 196 -5.49 3.24 -12.85
CA ALA A 196 -6.71 2.49 -12.62
C ALA A 196 -6.43 0.99 -12.47
N GLU A 197 -7.05 0.42 -11.45
CA GLU A 197 -6.98 -0.99 -11.10
C GLU A 197 -8.36 -1.62 -11.27
N MET A 198 -8.41 -2.80 -11.90
CA MET A 198 -9.66 -3.55 -11.99
C MET A 198 -9.57 -4.74 -11.05
N SER A 199 -10.31 -4.65 -9.95
CA SER A 199 -10.51 -5.74 -9.01
C SER A 199 -11.92 -6.31 -9.17
N PRO A 200 -12.24 -7.46 -8.53
CA PRO A 200 -13.61 -7.97 -8.49
C PRO A 200 -14.64 -6.96 -7.95
N GLY A 201 -14.19 -5.91 -7.23
CA GLY A 201 -15.02 -4.80 -6.76
C GLY A 201 -15.27 -3.69 -7.80
N GLY A 202 -14.77 -3.85 -9.03
CA GLY A 202 -14.86 -2.89 -10.12
C GLY A 202 -13.61 -2.02 -10.26
N LEU A 203 -13.76 -0.95 -11.04
CA LEU A 203 -12.67 -0.04 -11.37
C LEU A 203 -12.38 0.93 -10.20
N ALA A 204 -11.12 0.96 -9.77
CA ALA A 204 -10.62 1.83 -8.72
C ALA A 204 -9.44 2.68 -9.19
N LEU A 205 -9.20 3.81 -8.52
CA LEU A 205 -8.02 4.64 -8.73
C LEU A 205 -7.04 4.46 -7.57
N GLU A 206 -5.76 4.37 -7.90
CA GLU A 206 -4.65 4.23 -6.97
C GLU A 206 -3.53 5.20 -7.35
N LEU A 207 -2.80 5.66 -6.32
CA LEU A 207 -1.62 6.51 -6.50
C LEU A 207 -0.35 5.70 -6.26
N PHE A 208 0.67 5.96 -7.08
CA PHE A 208 1.96 5.28 -6.97
C PHE A 208 3.09 6.31 -7.01
N LYS A 209 4.18 6.03 -6.29
CA LYS A 209 5.48 6.71 -6.46
C LYS A 209 6.52 5.83 -7.16
N SER A 210 6.06 4.70 -7.69
CA SER A 210 6.84 3.77 -8.51
C SER A 210 6.02 3.37 -9.72
N VAL A 211 6.68 2.86 -10.77
CA VAL A 211 6.00 2.52 -12.03
C VAL A 211 4.87 1.50 -11.78
N PRO A 212 3.61 1.80 -12.17
CA PRO A 212 2.45 0.94 -11.90
C PRO A 212 2.31 -0.19 -12.94
N TYR A 213 3.30 -1.08 -12.98
CA TYR A 213 3.33 -2.24 -13.89
C TYR A 213 2.06 -3.10 -13.78
N GLY A 214 1.50 -3.49 -14.92
CA GLY A 214 0.29 -4.32 -14.99
C GLY A 214 -1.01 -3.58 -14.63
N LYS A 215 -0.96 -2.27 -14.36
CA LYS A 215 -2.12 -1.41 -14.09
C LYS A 215 -2.36 -0.45 -15.27
N ARG A 216 -3.45 0.30 -15.24
CA ARG A 216 -3.77 1.29 -16.30
C ARG A 216 -3.24 2.65 -15.91
N ALA A 217 -2.04 3.01 -16.36
CA ALA A 217 -1.47 4.33 -16.05
C ALA A 217 -2.26 5.43 -16.77
N LEU A 218 -2.92 6.29 -16.00
CA LEU A 218 -3.78 7.36 -16.51
C LEU A 218 -3.02 8.68 -16.57
N LEU A 219 -2.32 9.03 -15.48
CA LEU A 219 -1.53 10.25 -15.37
C LEU A 219 -0.16 9.94 -14.78
N VAL A 220 0.83 10.74 -15.18
CA VAL A 220 2.14 10.81 -14.54
C VAL A 220 2.55 12.28 -14.41
N ALA A 221 3.13 12.67 -13.29
CA ALA A 221 3.67 14.02 -13.07
C ALA A 221 4.95 13.96 -12.26
N GLN A 222 5.83 14.95 -12.41
CA GLN A 222 6.87 15.17 -11.41
C GLN A 222 6.21 15.63 -10.11
N GLN A 223 6.51 14.96 -9.00
CA GLN A 223 5.89 15.27 -7.71
C GLN A 223 6.18 16.72 -7.27
N SER A 224 7.35 17.25 -7.63
CA SER A 224 7.75 18.64 -7.39
C SER A 224 6.99 19.67 -8.23
N ASN A 225 6.35 19.26 -9.33
CA ASN A 225 5.70 20.17 -10.29
C ASN A 225 4.38 19.62 -10.84
N VAL A 226 3.50 19.13 -9.95
CA VAL A 226 2.20 18.57 -10.33
C VAL A 226 1.32 19.59 -11.06
N ASP A 227 1.42 20.88 -10.70
CA ASP A 227 0.60 21.94 -11.29
C ASP A 227 0.82 22.10 -12.81
N GLU A 228 2.04 21.85 -13.29
CA GLU A 228 2.33 21.88 -14.73
C GLU A 228 1.47 20.88 -15.49
N LEU A 229 1.37 19.64 -14.98
CA LEU A 229 0.52 18.63 -15.60
C LEU A 229 -0.92 19.14 -15.72
N PHE A 230 -1.53 19.55 -14.61
CA PHE A 230 -2.95 19.93 -14.61
C PHE A 230 -3.25 21.23 -15.38
N SER A 231 -2.23 22.07 -15.62
CA SER A 231 -2.36 23.24 -16.50
C SER A 231 -2.47 22.90 -17.98
N LYS A 232 -2.04 21.70 -18.40
CA LYS A 232 -1.93 21.30 -19.82
C LYS A 232 -2.39 19.87 -20.11
N VAL A 233 -2.97 19.19 -19.10
CA VAL A 233 -3.32 17.78 -19.21
C VAL A 233 -4.27 17.52 -20.39
N ASN A 234 -3.93 16.51 -21.18
CA ASN A 234 -4.76 15.95 -22.22
C ASN A 234 -5.58 14.81 -21.66
N TRP A 235 -6.83 15.12 -21.31
CA TRP A 235 -7.76 14.16 -20.74
C TRP A 235 -8.17 13.04 -21.71
N ASP A 236 -8.08 13.25 -23.03
CA ASP A 236 -8.38 12.22 -24.02
C ASP A 236 -7.31 11.14 -24.04
N VAL A 237 -6.03 11.53 -23.87
CA VAL A 237 -4.92 10.58 -23.72
C VAL A 237 -5.09 9.75 -22.44
N ALA A 238 -5.40 10.42 -21.31
CA ALA A 238 -5.64 9.74 -20.04
C ALA A 238 -6.83 8.76 -20.13
N LEU A 239 -7.94 9.19 -20.74
CA LEU A 239 -9.11 8.35 -20.96
C LEU A 239 -8.80 7.17 -21.89
N GLY A 240 -8.05 7.40 -22.98
CA GLY A 240 -7.66 6.35 -23.91
C GLY A 240 -6.75 5.27 -23.29
N ASN A 241 -6.15 5.54 -22.14
CA ASN A 241 -5.32 4.58 -21.40
C ASN A 241 -6.11 3.75 -20.38
N ILE A 242 -7.38 4.05 -20.13
CA ILE A 242 -8.24 3.25 -19.24
C ILE A 242 -8.43 1.82 -19.77
N GLU A 243 -8.24 1.61 -21.07
CA GLU A 243 -8.33 0.29 -21.72
C GLU A 243 -6.95 -0.35 -21.96
N LYS A 244 -5.87 0.25 -21.46
CA LYS A 244 -4.49 -0.18 -21.73
C LYS A 244 -3.76 -0.51 -20.44
N THR A 245 -3.18 -1.70 -20.41
CA THR A 245 -2.23 -2.09 -19.36
C THR A 245 -0.87 -1.45 -19.64
N PHE A 246 -0.29 -0.82 -18.62
CA PHE A 246 1.02 -0.18 -18.67
C PHE A 246 2.11 -1.17 -18.23
N GLY A 247 3.20 -1.27 -19.01
CA GLY A 247 4.31 -2.17 -18.70
C GLY A 247 3.88 -3.64 -18.53
N GLY A 248 3.12 -4.18 -19.48
CA GLY A 248 2.65 -5.56 -19.45
C GLY A 248 1.84 -5.91 -20.70
N PRO A 249 1.39 -7.17 -20.84
CA PRO A 249 0.52 -7.58 -21.94
C PRO A 249 -0.70 -6.66 -22.01
N GLN A 250 -1.05 -6.22 -23.20
CA GLN A 250 -2.22 -5.37 -23.37
C GLN A 250 -3.49 -6.20 -23.14
N ILE A 251 -4.06 -6.09 -21.94
CA ILE A 251 -5.33 -6.73 -21.61
C ILE A 251 -6.45 -5.77 -22.02
N LYS A 252 -6.98 -5.96 -23.23
CA LYS A 252 -8.24 -5.32 -23.64
C LYS A 252 -9.37 -6.03 -22.91
N GLN A 253 -10.12 -5.29 -22.10
CA GLN A 253 -11.38 -5.82 -21.57
C GLN A 253 -12.45 -5.76 -22.65
N ARG A 254 -13.23 -6.85 -22.73
CA ARG A 254 -14.38 -6.97 -23.63
C ARG A 254 -15.63 -6.47 -22.93
#